data_AF-A0A3M2REY6-F1
#
_entry.id   AF-A0A3M2REY6-F1
#
_cell.length_a   1.000
_cell.length_b   1.000
_cell.length_c   1.000
_cell.angle_alpha   90.00
_cell.angle_beta   90.00
_cell.angle_gamma   90.00
#
_symmetry.space_group_name_H-M   'P 1'
#
loop_
_entity.id
_entity.type
_entity.pdbx_description
1 polymer ?
#
loop_
_entity_poly.entity_id
_entity_poly.type
_entity_poly.pdbx_seq_one_letter_code
_entity_poly.pdbx_strand_id
1 'polypeptide(L)'
;MLQSALDMVDGETLSTAGSKVIAEFSASQIRKMRVYASPFISQDEGVSAVATQIRQNWADQQLYLQSYPAHSRALSLISKLRHQAFHIYLNRASSVEDGTTAPEDLISTFRQMLESFPEALPGEHVLVWPIFIAASESFDPNHQQFFARLLEKQFRRNGFANILKALESLRRIWARGIDENWTTLLPKQPVFVM
;
A
#
# COMPACT_ATOMS: atom_id res chain seq x y z
N MET A 1 -14.82 1.59 -11.73
CA MET A 1 -13.81 0.64 -12.27
C MET A 1 -14.35 -0.78 -12.31
N LEU A 2 -14.72 -1.41 -11.18
CA LEU A 2 -15.36 -2.74 -11.19
C LEU A 2 -16.74 -2.72 -11.86
N GLN A 3 -17.56 -1.70 -11.55
CA GLN A 3 -18.84 -1.46 -12.23
C GLN A 3 -18.66 -1.25 -13.74
N SER A 4 -17.68 -0.43 -14.17
CA SER A 4 -17.39 -0.19 -15.59
C SER A 4 -16.92 -1.44 -16.34
N ALA A 5 -16.21 -2.35 -15.67
CA ALA A 5 -15.82 -3.65 -16.24
C ALA A 5 -17.02 -4.62 -16.33
N LEU A 6 -17.99 -4.51 -15.41
CA LEU A 6 -19.25 -5.27 -15.45
C LEU A 6 -20.22 -4.70 -16.50
N ASP A 7 -20.36 -3.37 -16.59
CA ASP A 7 -21.23 -2.68 -17.56
C ASP A 7 -20.79 -2.93 -19.02
N MET A 8 -19.47 -3.12 -19.24
CA MET A 8 -18.91 -3.51 -20.54
C MET A 8 -19.22 -4.97 -20.92
N VAL A 9 -19.58 -5.81 -19.94
CA VAL A 9 -19.83 -7.24 -20.07
C VAL A 9 -21.32 -7.57 -20.10
N ASP A 10 -22.16 -6.77 -19.45
CA ASP A 10 -23.63 -6.94 -19.47
C ASP A 10 -24.26 -6.54 -20.82
N GLY A 11 -23.53 -5.80 -21.68
CA GLY A 11 -24.01 -5.38 -23.01
C GLY A 11 -23.64 -6.31 -24.17
N GLU A 12 -22.64 -7.18 -24.00
CA GLU A 12 -22.20 -8.15 -25.02
C GLU A 12 -22.23 -9.54 -24.41
N THR A 13 -22.94 -10.49 -25.01
CA THR A 13 -22.78 -11.93 -24.71
C THR A 13 -21.30 -12.25 -24.54
N LEU A 14 -20.86 -12.52 -23.29
CA LEU A 14 -19.46 -12.64 -22.84
C LEU A 14 -18.51 -13.03 -23.98
N SER A 15 -17.99 -12.03 -24.68
CA SER A 15 -17.05 -12.26 -25.77
C SER A 15 -15.76 -12.81 -25.16
N THR A 16 -15.01 -13.61 -25.92
CA THR A 16 -13.70 -14.11 -25.49
C THR A 16 -12.75 -12.98 -25.06
N ALA A 17 -12.94 -11.77 -25.61
CA ALA A 17 -12.24 -10.56 -25.20
C ALA A 17 -12.68 -10.03 -23.82
N GLY A 18 -13.99 -9.97 -23.54
CA GLY A 18 -14.49 -9.56 -22.22
C GLY A 18 -14.03 -10.48 -21.08
N SER A 19 -14.05 -11.80 -21.33
CA SER A 19 -13.52 -12.80 -20.39
C SER A 19 -12.02 -12.60 -20.10
N LYS A 20 -11.23 -12.26 -21.13
CA LYS A 20 -9.80 -11.98 -20.98
C LYS A 20 -9.53 -10.75 -20.12
N VAL A 21 -10.28 -9.66 -20.30
CA VAL A 21 -10.12 -8.43 -19.49
C VAL A 21 -10.43 -8.69 -18.02
N ILE A 22 -11.51 -9.42 -17.71
CA ILE A 22 -11.84 -9.80 -16.32
C ILE A 22 -10.75 -10.67 -15.72
N ALA A 23 -10.24 -11.64 -16.48
CA ALA A 23 -9.17 -12.54 -16.02
C ALA A 23 -7.88 -11.77 -15.71
N GLU A 24 -7.48 -10.83 -16.59
CA GLU A 24 -6.30 -9.97 -16.40
C GLU A 24 -6.47 -9.04 -15.19
N PHE A 25 -7.63 -8.39 -15.06
CA PHE A 25 -7.94 -7.57 -13.89
C PHE A 25 -7.89 -8.38 -12.59
N SER A 26 -8.53 -9.55 -12.56
CA SER A 26 -8.57 -10.44 -11.40
C SER A 26 -7.16 -10.90 -11.02
N ALA A 27 -6.36 -11.31 -12.01
CA ALA A 27 -4.97 -11.67 -11.79
C ALA A 27 -4.15 -10.51 -11.19
N SER A 28 -4.37 -9.28 -11.67
CA SER A 28 -3.71 -8.08 -11.14
C SER A 28 -4.13 -7.79 -9.68
N GLN A 29 -5.42 -7.88 -9.35
CA GLN A 29 -5.90 -7.71 -7.98
C GLN A 29 -5.37 -8.79 -7.03
N ILE A 30 -5.39 -10.07 -7.45
CA ILE A 30 -4.83 -11.19 -6.67
C ILE A 30 -3.33 -10.98 -6.43
N ARG A 31 -2.58 -10.54 -7.44
CA ARG A 31 -1.15 -10.25 -7.30
C ARG A 31 -0.92 -9.14 -6.27
N LYS A 32 -1.69 -8.04 -6.33
CA LYS A 32 -1.63 -6.96 -5.34
C LYS A 32 -1.94 -7.46 -3.93
N MET A 33 -2.98 -8.28 -3.77
CA MET A 33 -3.35 -8.89 -2.48
C MET A 33 -2.22 -9.74 -1.92
N ARG A 34 -1.62 -10.60 -2.73
CA ARG A 34 -0.48 -11.43 -2.31
C ARG A 34 0.68 -10.58 -1.82
N VAL A 35 1.09 -9.58 -2.61
CA VAL A 35 2.21 -8.70 -2.24
C VAL A 35 1.95 -7.96 -0.92
N TYR A 36 0.72 -7.48 -0.67
CA TYR A 36 0.40 -6.75 0.56
C TYR A 36 0.20 -7.67 1.77
N ALA A 37 -0.26 -8.90 1.55
CA ALA A 37 -0.45 -9.90 2.60
C ALA A 37 0.87 -10.54 3.05
N SER A 38 1.81 -10.77 2.13
CA SER A 38 3.05 -11.52 2.41
C SER A 38 3.83 -11.03 3.64
N PRO A 39 4.01 -9.72 3.90
CA PRO A 39 4.65 -9.23 5.12
C PRO A 39 3.99 -9.69 6.43
N PHE A 40 2.69 -9.98 6.41
CA PHE A 40 1.90 -10.45 7.55
C PHE A 40 1.87 -11.98 7.66
N ILE A 41 2.42 -12.71 6.68
CA ILE A 41 2.57 -14.16 6.74
C ILE A 41 3.94 -14.50 7.33
N SER A 42 5.00 -13.94 6.74
CA SER A 42 6.36 -14.01 7.28
C SER A 42 7.22 -12.89 6.68
N GLN A 43 8.31 -12.55 7.35
CA GLN A 43 9.25 -11.54 6.84
C GLN A 43 9.88 -11.99 5.50
N ASP A 44 10.26 -13.26 5.39
CA ASP A 44 10.89 -13.80 4.18
C ASP A 44 9.95 -13.77 2.97
N GLU A 45 8.68 -14.15 3.16
CA GLU A 45 7.67 -14.03 2.12
C GLU A 45 7.43 -12.58 1.72
N GLY A 46 7.35 -11.68 2.70
CA GLY A 46 7.19 -10.25 2.45
C GLY A 46 8.34 -9.68 1.63
N VAL A 47 9.60 -9.97 2.00
CA VAL A 47 10.79 -9.53 1.26
C VAL A 47 10.75 -10.07 -0.17
N SER A 48 10.52 -11.37 -0.34
CA SER A 48 10.46 -12.02 -1.64
C SER A 48 9.37 -11.42 -2.56
N ALA A 49 8.17 -11.23 -2.02
CA ALA A 49 7.03 -10.71 -2.77
C ALA A 49 7.23 -9.24 -3.17
N VAL A 50 7.64 -8.39 -2.22
CA VAL A 50 7.87 -6.96 -2.47
C VAL A 50 9.04 -6.75 -3.43
N ALA A 51 10.17 -7.44 -3.25
CA ALA A 51 11.31 -7.33 -4.16
C ALA A 51 10.96 -7.79 -5.58
N THR A 52 10.20 -8.87 -5.72
CA THR A 52 9.71 -9.34 -7.03
C THR A 52 8.81 -8.32 -7.70
N GLN A 53 7.91 -7.68 -6.94
CA GLN A 53 7.02 -6.66 -7.48
C GLN A 53 7.79 -5.42 -7.96
N ILE A 54 8.84 -4.98 -7.24
CA ILE A 54 9.73 -3.90 -7.71
C ILE A 54 10.41 -4.29 -9.02
N ARG A 55 10.97 -5.51 -9.12
CA ARG A 55 11.65 -6.00 -10.34
C ARG A 55 10.73 -6.09 -11.55
N GLN A 56 9.45 -6.37 -11.35
CA GLN A 56 8.45 -6.42 -12.43
C GLN A 56 8.05 -5.03 -12.96
N ASN A 57 8.60 -3.96 -12.39
CA ASN A 57 8.48 -2.56 -12.84
C ASN A 57 7.04 -2.10 -13.13
N TRP A 58 6.05 -2.72 -12.48
CA TRP A 58 4.66 -2.30 -12.54
C TRP A 58 4.11 -2.06 -13.95
N ALA A 59 4.39 -2.97 -14.89
CA ALA A 59 3.93 -2.85 -16.28
C ALA A 59 2.43 -2.49 -16.36
N ASP A 60 1.61 -3.07 -15.47
CA ASP A 60 0.18 -2.77 -15.32
C ASP A 60 -0.10 -1.27 -15.05
N GLN A 61 0.71 -0.57 -14.26
CA GLN A 61 0.53 0.85 -13.93
C GLN A 61 0.81 1.79 -15.10
N GLN A 62 1.77 1.45 -15.96
CA GLN A 62 2.08 2.27 -17.13
C GLN A 62 0.90 2.28 -18.10
N LEU A 63 0.20 1.14 -18.23
CA LEU A 63 -1.02 1.02 -19.01
C LEU A 63 -2.14 1.91 -18.43
N TYR A 64 -2.36 1.91 -17.11
CA TYR A 64 -3.37 2.78 -16.48
C TYR A 64 -3.09 4.27 -16.70
N LEU A 65 -1.82 4.71 -16.65
CA LEU A 65 -1.45 6.11 -16.90
C LEU A 65 -1.79 6.55 -18.33
N GLN A 66 -1.60 5.65 -19.30
CA GLN A 66 -1.92 5.90 -20.71
C GLN A 66 -3.43 5.92 -20.94
N SER A 67 -4.21 5.08 -20.24
CA SER A 67 -5.66 5.02 -20.39
C SER A 67 -6.42 6.17 -19.72
N TYR A 68 -5.85 6.82 -18.70
CA TYR A 68 -6.52 7.87 -17.91
C TYR A 68 -5.68 9.15 -17.77
N PRO A 69 -5.37 9.86 -18.86
CA PRO A 69 -4.46 11.01 -18.84
C PRO A 69 -4.93 12.16 -17.92
N ALA A 70 -6.25 12.36 -17.78
CA ALA A 70 -6.83 13.34 -16.86
C ALA A 70 -6.48 13.08 -15.38
N HIS A 71 -6.13 11.82 -15.03
CA HIS A 71 -5.76 11.41 -13.67
C HIS A 71 -4.26 11.12 -13.53
N SER A 72 -3.46 11.44 -14.56
CA SER A 72 -2.03 11.12 -14.64
C SER A 72 -1.23 11.62 -13.44
N ARG A 73 -1.48 12.85 -12.96
CA ARG A 73 -0.83 13.41 -11.76
C ARG A 73 -1.10 12.56 -10.52
N ALA A 74 -2.36 12.21 -10.28
CA ALA A 74 -2.77 11.42 -9.13
C ALA A 74 -2.20 10.00 -9.18
N LEU A 75 -2.32 9.35 -10.33
CA LEU A 75 -1.78 8.01 -10.56
C LEU A 75 -0.25 7.97 -10.43
N SER A 76 0.45 9.02 -10.88
CA SER A 76 1.89 9.18 -10.69
C SER A 76 2.25 9.30 -9.22
N LEU A 77 1.52 10.12 -8.44
CA LEU A 77 1.71 10.23 -7.00
C LEU A 77 1.44 8.90 -6.27
N ILE A 78 0.35 8.20 -6.61
CA ILE A 78 0.05 6.87 -6.05
C ILE A 78 1.21 5.90 -6.32
N SER A 79 1.75 5.93 -7.53
CA SER A 79 2.89 5.09 -7.90
C SER A 79 4.12 5.43 -7.05
N LYS A 80 4.49 6.71 -6.96
CA LYS A 80 5.63 7.18 -6.16
C LYS A 80 5.50 6.80 -4.68
N LEU A 81 4.34 7.04 -4.07
CA LEU A 81 4.06 6.67 -2.68
C LEU A 81 4.18 5.15 -2.46
N ARG A 82 3.61 4.35 -3.37
CA ARG A 82 3.71 2.89 -3.28
C ARG A 82 5.16 2.40 -3.40
N HIS A 83 5.90 2.92 -4.38
CA HIS A 83 7.31 2.61 -4.55
C HIS A 83 8.12 2.95 -3.29
N GLN A 84 7.92 4.14 -2.74
CA GLN A 84 8.63 4.55 -1.53
C GLN A 84 8.28 3.64 -0.35
N ALA A 85 7.01 3.26 -0.16
CA ALA A 85 6.61 2.31 0.88
C ALA A 85 7.27 0.94 0.70
N PHE A 86 7.41 0.45 -0.54
CA PHE A 86 8.11 -0.81 -0.80
C PHE A 86 9.59 -0.75 -0.43
N HIS A 87 10.26 0.36 -0.77
CA HIS A 87 11.65 0.56 -0.37
C HIS A 87 11.80 0.70 1.15
N ILE A 88 10.88 1.40 1.83
CA ILE A 88 10.84 1.47 3.30
C ILE A 88 10.80 0.07 3.89
N TYR A 89 9.84 -0.75 3.45
CA TYR A 89 9.67 -2.11 3.94
C TYR A 89 10.91 -2.98 3.68
N LEU A 90 11.43 -2.99 2.45
CA LEU A 90 12.59 -3.83 2.11
C LEU A 90 13.86 -3.41 2.85
N ASN A 91 14.14 -2.10 2.93
CA ASN A 91 15.30 -1.60 3.64
C ASN A 91 15.24 -2.05 5.10
N ARG A 92 14.10 -1.86 5.76
CA ARG A 92 13.93 -2.28 7.15
C ARG A 92 13.98 -3.81 7.32
N ALA A 93 13.32 -4.58 6.46
CA ALA A 93 13.25 -6.04 6.58
C ALA A 93 14.59 -6.73 6.25
N SER A 94 15.45 -6.11 5.44
CA SER A 94 16.77 -6.63 5.07
C SER A 94 17.92 -6.08 5.93
N SER A 95 17.68 -5.07 6.75
CA SER A 95 18.66 -4.61 7.75
C SER A 95 18.75 -5.64 8.88
N VAL A 96 19.86 -6.39 8.91
CA VAL A 96 20.08 -7.52 9.82
C VAL A 96 20.40 -7.06 11.25
N GLU A 97 20.95 -5.86 11.45
CA GLU A 97 21.62 -5.57 12.74
C GLU A 97 21.48 -4.20 13.37
N ASP A 98 20.88 -3.17 12.74
CA ASP A 98 20.83 -1.87 13.40
C ASP A 98 19.42 -1.30 13.52
N GLY A 99 19.11 -0.83 14.73
CA GLY A 99 18.03 0.11 15.02
C GLY A 99 18.18 1.46 14.30
N THR A 100 18.98 1.56 13.22
CA THR A 100 19.06 2.73 12.37
C THR A 100 17.67 3.02 11.84
N THR A 101 17.13 4.14 12.27
CA THR A 101 15.89 4.70 11.74
C THR A 101 16.07 4.96 10.25
N ALA A 102 15.04 4.77 9.42
CA ALA A 102 15.06 5.40 8.09
C ALA A 102 15.41 6.88 8.28
N PRO A 103 16.18 7.50 7.35
CA PRO A 103 16.47 8.92 7.43
C PRO A 103 15.16 9.68 7.65
N GLU A 104 15.09 10.56 8.64
CA GLU A 104 13.88 11.33 8.97
C GLU A 104 13.31 12.02 7.72
N ASP A 105 14.20 12.43 6.82
CA ASP A 105 13.93 12.97 5.49
C ASP A 105 13.03 12.07 4.62
N LEU A 106 13.12 10.75 4.74
CA LEU A 106 12.34 9.80 3.93
C LEU A 106 10.85 9.85 4.32
N ILE A 107 10.56 9.83 5.62
CA ILE A 107 9.18 9.90 6.14
C ILE A 107 8.60 11.29 5.93
N SER A 108 9.40 12.34 6.14
CA SER A 108 9.00 13.71 5.83
C SER A 108 8.64 13.88 4.35
N THR A 109 9.46 13.36 3.44
CA THR A 109 9.18 13.38 1.99
C THR A 109 7.91 12.61 1.65
N PHE A 110 7.70 11.43 2.26
CA PHE A 110 6.48 10.64 2.06
C PHE A 110 5.23 11.42 2.49
N ARG A 111 5.30 12.06 3.66
CA ARG A 111 4.24 12.91 4.20
C ARG A 111 3.94 14.10 3.28
N GLN A 112 4.96 14.82 2.82
CA GLN A 112 4.78 15.94 1.90
C GLN A 112 4.09 15.52 0.59
N MET A 113 4.43 14.33 0.07
CA MET A 113 3.75 13.78 -1.11
C MET A 113 2.27 13.49 -0.83
N LEU A 114 1.92 12.97 0.35
CA LEU A 114 0.52 12.76 0.75
C LEU A 114 -0.24 14.08 0.92
N GLU A 115 0.38 15.10 1.52
CA GLU A 115 -0.23 16.42 1.69
C GLU A 115 -0.46 17.12 0.33
N SER A 116 0.38 16.83 -0.67
CA SER A 116 0.20 17.29 -2.05
C SER A 116 -0.85 16.52 -2.85
N PHE A 117 -1.40 15.43 -2.27
CA PHE A 117 -2.37 14.58 -2.94
C PHE A 117 -3.72 15.31 -3.04
N PRO A 118 -4.31 15.44 -4.25
CA PRO A 118 -5.57 16.19 -4.39
C PRO A 118 -6.69 15.51 -3.59
N GLU A 119 -7.39 16.29 -2.78
CA GLU A 119 -8.48 15.76 -1.97
C GLU A 119 -9.61 15.20 -2.85
N ALA A 120 -10.21 14.09 -2.39
CA ALA A 120 -11.41 13.49 -2.98
C ALA A 120 -11.25 12.88 -4.37
N LEU A 121 -10.03 12.52 -4.76
CA LEU A 121 -9.83 11.69 -5.93
C LEU A 121 -10.27 10.24 -5.68
N PRO A 122 -10.98 9.63 -6.65
CA PRO A 122 -11.22 8.19 -6.64
C PRO A 122 -9.88 7.44 -6.59
N GLY A 123 -9.67 6.61 -5.57
CA GLY A 123 -8.47 5.76 -5.46
C GLY A 123 -7.57 6.02 -4.26
N GLU A 124 -7.87 7.00 -3.40
CA GLU A 124 -7.09 7.22 -2.16
C GLU A 124 -6.99 5.97 -1.27
N HIS A 125 -8.01 5.11 -1.27
CA HIS A 125 -8.01 3.84 -0.53
C HIS A 125 -6.86 2.91 -0.93
N VAL A 126 -6.31 3.05 -2.14
CA VAL A 126 -5.14 2.27 -2.60
C VAL A 126 -3.87 2.62 -1.80
N LEU A 127 -3.88 3.74 -1.08
CA LEU A 127 -2.77 4.20 -0.25
C LEU A 127 -2.81 3.67 1.18
N VAL A 128 -3.82 2.88 1.58
CA VAL A 128 -3.92 2.34 2.96
C VAL A 128 -2.66 1.54 3.33
N TRP A 129 -2.24 0.59 2.49
CA TRP A 129 -1.01 -0.17 2.75
C TRP A 129 0.25 0.72 2.71
N PRO A 130 0.48 1.58 1.69
CA PRO A 130 1.60 2.52 1.71
C PRO A 130 1.68 3.41 2.95
N ILE A 131 0.54 3.96 3.39
CA ILE A 131 0.44 4.79 4.59
C ILE A 131 0.79 3.96 5.83
N PHE A 132 0.27 2.74 5.95
CA PHE A 132 0.57 1.86 7.07
C PHE A 132 2.07 1.57 7.19
N ILE A 133 2.77 1.34 6.07
CA ILE A 133 4.21 1.05 6.08
C ILE A 133 5.03 2.28 6.49
N ALA A 134 4.74 3.46 5.91
CA ALA A 134 5.39 4.70 6.33
C ALA A 134 5.12 5.02 7.82
N ALA A 135 3.90 4.76 8.28
CA ALA A 135 3.51 4.91 9.66
C ALA A 135 4.28 3.95 10.58
N SER A 136 4.49 2.69 10.17
CA SER A 136 5.22 1.68 10.95
C SER A 136 6.68 2.06 11.17
N GLU A 137 7.27 2.67 10.15
CA GLU A 137 8.65 3.18 10.17
C GLU A 137 8.81 4.50 10.96
N SER A 138 7.71 5.20 11.27
CA SER A 138 7.76 6.50 11.95
C SER A 138 8.06 6.38 13.44
N PHE A 139 9.05 7.14 13.92
CA PHE A 139 9.37 7.28 15.34
C PHE A 139 8.87 8.61 15.95
N ASP A 140 8.78 9.68 15.16
CA ASP A 140 8.24 10.97 15.61
C ASP A 140 6.73 10.87 15.90
N PRO A 141 6.26 11.18 17.13
CA PRO A 141 4.85 11.19 17.48
C PRO A 141 3.98 12.07 16.56
N ASN A 142 4.50 13.16 16.01
CA ASN A 142 3.76 14.01 15.08
C ASN A 142 3.48 13.31 13.75
N HIS A 143 4.47 12.58 13.21
CA HIS A 143 4.30 11.73 12.04
C HIS A 143 3.33 10.58 12.31
N GLN A 144 3.48 9.89 13.45
CA GLN A 144 2.58 8.81 13.85
C GLN A 144 1.13 9.29 13.93
N GLN A 145 0.88 10.44 14.57
CA GLN A 145 -0.45 11.02 14.67
C GLN A 145 -1.01 11.46 13.30
N PHE A 146 -0.16 12.02 12.42
CA PHE A 146 -0.54 12.37 11.06
C PHE A 146 -1.04 11.15 10.28
N PHE A 147 -0.28 10.06 10.26
CA PHE A 147 -0.68 8.85 9.54
C PHE A 147 -1.90 8.16 10.15
N ALA A 148 -2.02 8.15 11.49
CA ALA A 148 -3.21 7.63 12.17
C ALA A 148 -4.48 8.37 11.70
N ARG A 149 -4.44 9.71 11.68
CA ARG A 149 -5.58 10.52 11.20
C ARG A 149 -5.95 10.23 9.75
N LEU A 150 -4.97 9.95 8.89
CA LEU A 150 -5.23 9.57 7.49
C LEU A 150 -5.92 8.20 7.38
N LEU A 151 -5.44 7.20 8.12
CA LEU A 151 -6.08 5.88 8.14
C LEU A 151 -7.50 5.96 8.72
N GLU A 152 -7.72 6.74 9.78
CA GLU A 152 -9.06 7.00 10.31
C GLU A 152 -9.98 7.69 9.28
N LYS A 153 -9.45 8.66 8.50
CA LYS A 153 -10.18 9.30 7.39
C LYS A 153 -10.57 8.25 6.35
N GLN A 154 -9.70 7.31 6.01
CA GLN A 154 -10.02 6.23 5.07
C GLN A 154 -11.09 5.29 5.64
N PHE A 155 -10.98 4.88 6.91
CA PHE A 155 -12.02 4.07 7.57
C PHE A 155 -13.39 4.76 7.55
N ARG A 156 -13.47 6.04 7.90
CA ARG A 156 -14.73 6.80 7.86
C ARG A 156 -15.33 6.87 6.45
N ARG A 157 -14.50 6.83 5.41
CA ARG A 157 -14.94 6.89 4.00
C ARG A 157 -15.41 5.55 3.45
N ASN A 158 -14.75 4.44 3.80
CA ASN A 158 -14.99 3.14 3.16
C ASN A 158 -15.52 2.04 4.09
N GLY A 159 -15.48 2.24 5.42
CA GLY A 159 -16.02 1.31 6.41
C GLY A 159 -15.24 0.00 6.60
N PHE A 160 -14.07 -0.16 5.96
CA PHE A 160 -13.33 -1.42 6.06
C PHE A 160 -12.68 -1.59 7.45
N ALA A 161 -13.20 -2.54 8.22
CA ALA A 161 -12.77 -2.80 9.60
C ALA A 161 -11.30 -3.24 9.73
N ASN A 162 -10.67 -3.71 8.64
CA ASN A 162 -9.24 -4.04 8.64
C ASN A 162 -8.36 -2.79 8.90
N ILE A 163 -8.83 -1.59 8.57
CA ILE A 163 -8.11 -0.33 8.84
C ILE A 163 -8.04 -0.06 10.35
N LEU A 164 -9.08 -0.38 11.12
CA LEU A 164 -9.04 -0.26 12.59
C LEU A 164 -8.04 -1.24 13.19
N LYS A 165 -8.01 -2.48 12.69
CA LYS A 165 -7.00 -3.47 13.08
C LYS A 165 -5.58 -3.01 12.71
N ALA A 166 -5.42 -2.32 11.58
CA ALA A 166 -4.15 -1.72 11.17
C ALA A 166 -3.72 -0.60 12.14
N LEU A 167 -4.65 0.22 12.62
CA LEU A 167 -4.36 1.24 13.65
C LEU A 167 -3.94 0.62 14.98
N GLU A 168 -4.59 -0.46 15.41
CA GLU A 168 -4.15 -1.21 16.60
C GLU A 168 -2.76 -1.82 16.41
N SER A 169 -2.49 -2.36 15.22
CA SER A 169 -1.19 -2.87 14.82
C SER A 169 -0.10 -1.80 14.95
N LEU A 170 -0.36 -0.60 14.42
CA LEU A 170 0.55 0.55 14.51
C LEU A 170 0.84 0.95 15.95
N ARG A 171 -0.17 0.97 16.85
CA ARG A 171 0.06 1.28 18.26
C ARG A 171 1.02 0.30 18.94
N ARG A 172 0.91 -1.00 18.63
CA ARG A 172 1.86 -2.01 19.12
C ARG A 172 3.25 -1.79 18.53
N ILE A 173 3.31 -1.49 17.23
CA ILE A 173 4.56 -1.18 16.53
C ILE A 173 5.23 0.07 17.12
N TRP A 174 4.51 1.13 17.48
CA TRP A 174 5.10 2.35 18.06
C TRP A 174 5.51 2.18 19.53
N ALA A 175 4.89 1.23 20.24
CA ALA A 175 5.24 0.87 21.60
C ALA A 175 6.39 -0.16 21.70
N ARG A 176 6.98 -0.56 20.56
CA ARG A 176 8.06 -1.56 20.51
C ARG A 176 9.35 -1.03 21.16
N GLY A 177 10.25 -1.95 21.53
CA GLY A 177 11.60 -1.58 21.96
C GLY A 177 12.41 -0.94 20.83
N ILE A 178 13.34 -0.03 21.15
CA ILE A 178 14.14 0.72 20.15
C ILE A 178 14.89 -0.23 19.20
N ASP A 179 15.33 -1.38 19.71
CA ASP A 179 16.07 -2.39 18.95
C ASP A 179 15.17 -3.41 18.23
N GLU A 180 13.85 -3.36 18.48
CA GLU A 180 12.92 -4.28 17.83
C GLU A 180 12.53 -3.80 16.43
N ASN A 181 12.87 -4.61 15.44
CA ASN A 181 12.47 -4.36 14.06
C ASN A 181 10.97 -4.59 13.88
N TRP A 182 10.22 -3.55 13.49
CA TRP A 182 8.77 -3.63 13.33
C TRP A 182 8.32 -4.63 12.28
N THR A 183 9.14 -4.98 11.29
CA THR A 183 8.77 -5.97 10.26
C THR A 183 8.59 -7.37 10.87
N THR A 184 9.30 -7.67 11.96
CA THR A 184 9.18 -8.94 12.70
C THR A 184 7.89 -9.02 13.53
N LEU A 185 7.23 -7.88 13.76
CA LEU A 185 5.97 -7.79 14.49
C LEU A 185 4.75 -8.07 13.59
N LEU A 186 4.87 -7.88 12.27
CA LEU A 186 3.74 -8.04 11.34
C LEU A 186 3.16 -9.47 11.35
N PRO A 187 3.96 -10.56 11.28
CA PRO A 187 3.41 -11.91 11.27
C PRO A 187 2.71 -12.32 12.57
N LYS A 188 3.00 -11.62 13.67
CA LYS A 188 2.41 -11.88 14.98
C LYS A 188 1.00 -11.29 15.13
N GLN A 189 0.48 -10.65 14.09
CA GLN A 189 -0.75 -9.87 14.14
C GLN A 189 -1.73 -10.32 13.05
N PRO A 190 -2.96 -10.76 13.39
CA PRO A 190 -3.93 -11.24 12.42
C PRO A 190 -4.65 -10.08 11.71
N VAL A 191 -3.91 -9.31 10.93
CA VAL A 191 -4.43 -8.17 10.15
C VAL A 191 -4.00 -8.29 8.69
N PHE A 192 -4.92 -7.97 7.79
CA PHE A 192 -4.62 -7.79 6.38
C PHE A 192 -4.86 -6.33 6.02
N VAL A 193 -3.79 -5.61 5.70
CA VAL A 193 -3.84 -4.19 5.33
C VAL A 193 -3.83 -4.08 3.81
N MET A 194 -4.79 -3.36 3.23
CA MET A 194 -4.89 -3.16 1.78
C MET A 194 -5.55 -1.84 1.44
#